data_AF-A0AAU3LC05-F1
#
_entry.id   AF-A0AAU3LC05-F1
#
_cell.length_a   1.000
_cell.length_b   1.000
_cell.length_c   1.000
_cell.angle_alpha   90.00
_cell.angle_beta   90.00
_cell.angle_gamma   90.00
#
_symmetry.space_group_name_H-M   'P 1'
#
loop_
_entity.id
_entity.type
_entity.pdbx_description
1 polymer ?
#
loop_
_entity_poly.entity_id
_entity_poly.type
_entity_poly.pdbx_seq_one_letter_code
_entity_poly.pdbx_strand_id
1 'polypeptide(L)' 'MPIEAPALVDGVRRLWWKWMTDFWQLEFHYDRGDFSCDELFSADEALLHWWTDRLGQVEDAFIAG' A
#
# COMPACT_ATOMS: atom_id res chain seq x y z
N MET A 1 -23.51 5.72 10.25
CA MET A 1 -22.84 5.39 11.53
C MET A 1 -21.36 5.69 11.34
N PRO A 2 -20.69 6.40 12.26
CA PRO A 2 -19.24 6.63 12.17
C PRO A 2 -18.49 5.29 12.21
N ILE A 3 -17.36 5.20 11.50
CA ILE A 3 -16.47 4.04 11.60
C ILE A 3 -15.69 4.17 12.91
N GLU A 4 -15.68 3.12 13.73
CA GLU A 4 -14.96 3.13 15.01
C GLU A 4 -13.44 3.05 14.79
N ALA A 5 -12.66 3.64 15.70
CA ALA A 5 -11.20 3.68 15.59
C ALA A 5 -10.53 2.30 15.38
N PRO A 6 -10.93 1.21 16.06
CA PRO A 6 -10.35 -0.11 15.79
C PRO A 6 -10.60 -0.61 14.36
N ALA A 7 -11.78 -0.29 13.79
CA ALA A 7 -12.10 -0.65 12.42
C ALA A 7 -11.30 0.18 11.40
N LEU A 8 -10.98 1.44 11.73
CA LEU A 8 -10.07 2.26 10.92
C LEU A 8 -8.65 1.68 10.91
N VAL A 9 -8.10 1.33 12.08
CA VAL A 9 -6.76 0.71 12.18
C VAL A 9 -6.69 -0.61 11.40
N ASP A 10 -7.68 -1.49 11.54
CA ASP A 10 -7.74 -2.73 10.75
C ASP A 10 -7.81 -2.45 9.25
N GLY A 11 -8.62 -1.46 8.83
CA GLY A 11 -8.71 -1.04 7.44
C GLY A 11 -7.38 -0.53 6.87
N VAL A 12 -6.68 0.33 7.61
CA VAL A 12 -5.36 0.86 7.22
C VAL A 12 -4.34 -0.28 7.10
N ARG A 13 -4.33 -1.21 8.04
CA ARG A 13 -3.42 -2.36 8.00
C ARG A 13 -3.70 -3.30 6.84
N ARG A 14 -4.98 -3.52 6.49
CA ARG A 14 -5.37 -4.28 5.29
C ARG A 14 -4.96 -3.57 4.01
N LEU A 15 -5.06 -2.24 3.98
CA LEU A 15 -4.63 -1.44 2.83
C LEU A 15 -3.12 -1.55 2.63
N TRP A 16 -2.33 -1.43 3.69
CA TRP A 16 -0.89 -1.71 3.65
C TRP A 16 -0.59 -3.12 3.15
N TRP A 17 -1.33 -4.13 3.65
CA TRP A 17 -1.17 -5.50 3.18
C TRP A 17 -1.46 -5.64 1.69
N LYS A 18 -2.52 -4.98 1.20
CA LYS A 18 -2.87 -5.00 -0.21
C LYS A 18 -1.71 -4.49 -1.06
N TRP A 19 -1.11 -3.35 -0.69
CA TRP A 19 0.05 -2.79 -1.37
C TRP A 19 1.28 -3.71 -1.37
N MET A 20 1.58 -4.37 -0.25
CA MET A 20 2.68 -5.37 -0.16
C MET A 20 2.48 -6.57 -1.09
N THR A 21 1.23 -6.90 -1.40
CA THR A 21 0.85 -8.09 -2.18
C THR A 21 0.37 -7.77 -3.59
N ASP A 22 0.45 -6.51 -4.00
CA ASP A 22 0.04 -6.11 -5.34
C ASP A 22 1.21 -6.31 -6.30
N PHE A 23 1.07 -7.29 -7.20
CA PHE A 23 2.13 -7.70 -8.12
C PHE A 23 1.74 -7.50 -9.59
N TRP A 24 0.70 -6.72 -9.86
CA TRP A 24 0.18 -6.55 -11.22
C TRP A 24 1.25 -6.00 -12.19
N GLN A 25 2.12 -5.09 -11.72
CA GLN A 25 3.20 -4.52 -12.53
C GLN A 25 4.20 -5.62 -12.96
N LEU A 26 4.46 -6.60 -12.08
CA LEU A 26 5.34 -7.73 -12.39
C LEU A 26 4.67 -8.69 -13.38
N GLU A 27 3.36 -8.94 -13.26
CA GLU A 27 2.61 -9.72 -14.25
C GLU A 27 2.66 -9.04 -15.64
N PHE A 28 2.46 -7.72 -15.70
CA PHE A 28 2.54 -6.98 -16.96
C PHE A 28 3.94 -7.05 -17.57
N HIS A 29 4.97 -6.78 -16.78
CA HIS A 29 6.35 -6.81 -17.25
C HIS A 29 6.79 -8.21 -17.70
N TYR A 30 6.63 -9.23 -16.84
CA TYR A 30 7.20 -10.56 -17.08
C TYR A 30 6.28 -11.49 -17.87
N ASP A 31 4.98 -11.51 -17.60
CA ASP A 31 4.06 -12.46 -18.24
C ASP A 31 3.50 -11.92 -19.55
N ARG A 32 3.35 -10.59 -19.67
CA ARG A 32 2.74 -9.93 -20.85
C ARG A 32 3.74 -9.19 -21.73
N GLY A 33 4.96 -8.94 -21.25
CA GLY A 33 5.97 -8.14 -21.96
C GLY A 33 5.54 -6.68 -22.16
N ASP A 34 4.69 -6.18 -21.26
CA ASP A 34 4.19 -4.81 -21.25
C ASP A 34 4.99 -3.99 -20.23
N PHE A 35 5.81 -3.07 -20.75
CA PHE A 35 6.72 -2.22 -19.98
C PHE A 35 6.12 -0.84 -19.67
N SER A 36 4.85 -0.59 -20.01
CA SER A 36 4.21 0.72 -19.84
C SER A 36 4.12 1.19 -18.40
N CYS A 37 4.26 0.28 -17.43
CA CYS A 37 4.23 0.59 -15.99
C CYS A 37 5.59 0.53 -15.29
N ASP A 38 6.69 0.28 -16.00
CA ASP A 38 8.02 0.09 -15.37
C ASP A 38 8.48 1.32 -14.58
N GLU A 39 8.06 2.51 -15.00
CA GLU A 39 8.36 3.77 -14.30
C GLU A 39 7.76 3.85 -12.89
N LEU A 40 6.77 3.00 -12.58
CA LEU A 40 6.13 2.94 -11.26
C LEU A 40 6.95 2.13 -10.25
N PHE A 41 7.82 1.21 -10.69
CA PHE A 41 8.51 0.28 -9.77
C PHE A 41 9.26 0.98 -8.64
N SER A 42 10.05 2.02 -8.95
CA SER A 42 10.81 2.75 -7.93
C SER A 42 9.92 3.58 -7.00
N ALA A 43 8.81 4.12 -7.52
CA ALA A 43 7.88 4.90 -6.71
C ALA A 43 7.11 3.99 -5.74
N ASP A 44 6.65 2.84 -6.22
CA ASP A 44 5.92 1.85 -5.43
C ASP A 44 6.82 1.20 -4.37
N GLU A 45 8.06 0.87 -4.72
CA GLU A 45 9.07 0.37 -3.77
C GLU A 45 9.38 1.39 -2.67
N ALA A 46 9.59 2.66 -3.03
CA ALA A 46 9.81 3.73 -2.06
C ALA A 46 8.60 3.95 -1.13
N LEU A 47 7.38 3.90 -1.67
CA LEU A 47 6.15 4.00 -0.87
C LEU A 47 6.02 2.82 0.09
N LEU A 48 6.26 1.60 -0.38
CA LEU A 48 6.17 0.40 0.45
C LEU A 48 7.16 0.43 1.61
N HIS A 49 8.41 0.83 1.33
CA HIS A 49 9.43 1.04 2.36
C HIS A 49 8.99 2.11 3.37
N TRP A 50 8.60 3.29 2.87
CA TRP A 50 8.20 4.41 3.71
C TRP A 50 7.02 4.05 4.62
N TRP A 51 5.98 3.41 4.08
CA TRP A 51 4.78 3.04 4.82
C TRP A 51 5.12 1.97 5.85
N THR A 52 5.87 0.93 5.49
CA THR A 52 6.25 -0.14 6.41
C THR A 52 6.99 0.39 7.62
N ASP A 53 7.95 1.30 7.43
CA ASP A 53 8.68 1.96 8.52
C ASP A 53 7.79 2.83 9.42
N ARG A 54 6.63 3.26 8.91
CA ARG A 54 5.73 4.23 9.55
C ARG A 54 4.34 3.66 9.80
N LEU A 55 4.17 2.33 9.79
CA LEU A 55 2.86 1.70 9.84
C LEU A 55 2.00 2.21 11.01
N GLY A 56 2.59 2.29 12.21
CA GLY A 56 1.90 2.84 13.38
C GLY A 56 1.57 4.33 13.26
N GLN A 57 2.45 5.14 12.66
CA GLN A 57 2.19 6.57 12.45
C GLN A 57 1.06 6.80 11.45
N VAL A 58 0.95 5.95 10.41
CA VAL A 58 -0.15 6.00 9.46
C VAL A 58 -1.45 5.59 10.15
N GLU A 59 -1.46 4.53 10.95
CA GLU A 59 -2.63 4.13 11.74
C GLU A 59 -3.10 5.24 12.69
N ASP A 60 -2.17 5.87 13.41
CA ASP A 60 -2.44 7.01 14.30
C ASP A 60 -3.03 8.20 13.53
N ALA A 61 -2.52 8.50 12.33
CA ALA A 61 -3.01 9.60 11.51
C ALA A 61 -4.47 9.39 11.06
N PHE A 62 -4.88 8.14 10.79
CA PHE A 62 -6.25 7.82 10.37
C PHE A 62 -7.26 7.87 11.51
N ILE A 63 -6.85 7.65 12.76
CA ILE A 63 -7.75 7.76 13.94
C ILE A 63 -7.78 9.17 14.53
N ALA A 64 -6.86 10.05 14.12
CA ALA A 64 -6.77 11.44 14.58
C ALA A 64 -7.63 12.43 13.77
N GLY A 65 -8.12 12.03 12.59
CA GLY A 65 -8.99 12.83 11.71
C GLY A 65 -10.47 12.59 11.95
#